data_AF-A0A382L3G6-F1
#
_entry.id   AF-A0A382L3G6-F1
#
_cell.length_a   1.000
_cell.length_b   1.000
_cell.length_c   1.000
_cell.angle_alpha   90.00
_cell.angle_beta   90.00
_cell.angle_gamma   90.00
#
_symmetry.space_group_name_H-M   'P 1'
#
loop_
_entity.id
_entity.type
_entity.pdbx_description
1 polymer ?
#
loop_
_entity_poly.entity_id
_entity_poly.type
_entity_poly.pdbx_seq_one_letter_code
_entity_poly.pdbx_strand_id
1 'polypeptide(L)' 'KSTHHNCIKGQIWDLGYYGKHSTYRVKTETGVMIQVSTQNHTRASKKAYDWEDNVYVSWDPTACIILNQ' A
#
# COMPACT_ATOMS: atom_id res chain seq x y z
N LYS A 1 6.29 -14.69 -18.30
CA LYS A 1 5.39 -13.56 -18.68
C LYS A 1 5.83 -12.34 -17.88
N SER A 2 6.09 -11.21 -18.51
CA SER A 2 6.42 -9.96 -17.78
C SER A 2 5.14 -9.44 -17.12
N THR A 3 5.00 -9.63 -15.80
CA THR A 3 3.87 -9.13 -15.01
C THR A 3 4.12 -7.65 -14.71
N HIS A 4 3.64 -6.77 -15.59
CA HIS A 4 3.61 -5.34 -15.30
C HIS A 4 2.58 -5.13 -14.20
N HIS A 5 3.00 -4.72 -13.00
CA HIS A 5 2.09 -4.33 -11.94
C HIS A 5 1.74 -2.85 -12.10
N ASN A 6 0.48 -2.49 -11.82
CA ASN A 6 0.14 -1.10 -11.62
C ASN A 6 0.83 -0.62 -10.35
N CYS A 7 1.43 0.57 -10.38
CA CYS A 7 2.05 1.14 -9.20
C CYS A 7 1.87 2.66 -9.14
N ILE A 8 1.88 3.19 -7.92
CA ILE A 8 1.88 4.62 -7.65
C ILE A 8 2.76 4.89 -6.44
N LYS A 9 3.51 5.99 -6.51
CA LYS A 9 4.36 6.47 -5.42
C LYS A 9 3.54 7.29 -4.43
N GLY A 10 3.89 7.18 -3.14
CA GLY A 10 3.37 8.05 -2.10
C GLY A 10 4.19 7.95 -0.82
N GLN A 11 3.69 8.59 0.24
CA GLN A 11 4.30 8.61 1.57
C GLN A 11 3.33 8.06 2.60
N ILE A 12 3.83 7.27 3.55
CA ILE A 12 3.00 6.80 4.68
C ILE A 12 2.66 7.99 5.58
N TRP A 13 1.36 8.24 5.70
CA TRP A 13 0.79 9.35 6.46
C TRP A 13 0.10 8.89 7.75
N ASP A 14 -0.28 7.61 7.82
CA ASP A 14 -0.93 7.02 9.00
C ASP A 14 -0.75 5.50 8.91
N LEU A 15 -0.65 4.84 10.06
CA LEU A 15 -0.50 3.40 10.13
C LEU A 15 -1.11 2.84 11.41
N GLY A 16 -1.66 1.64 11.30
CA GLY A 16 -2.32 0.94 12.40
C GLY A 16 -2.02 -0.55 12.36
N TYR A 17 -1.79 -1.12 13.54
CA TYR A 17 -1.53 -2.55 13.70
C TYR A 17 -2.68 -3.20 14.47
N TYR A 18 -3.33 -4.18 13.85
CA TYR A 18 -4.40 -4.95 14.48
C TYR A 18 -4.11 -6.45 14.37
N GLY A 19 -3.51 -7.00 15.43
CA GLY A 19 -3.09 -8.40 15.49
C GLY A 19 -2.12 -8.75 14.36
N LYS A 20 -2.56 -9.62 13.45
CA LYS A 20 -1.78 -10.05 12.27
C LYS A 20 -1.95 -9.15 11.04
N HIS A 21 -2.70 -8.06 11.14
CA HIS A 21 -2.96 -7.17 10.01
C HIS A 21 -2.31 -5.81 10.27
N SER A 22 -1.71 -5.26 9.22
CA SER A 22 -1.27 -3.87 9.20
C SER A 22 -2.10 -3.10 8.19
N THR A 23 -2.47 -1.89 8.57
CA THR A 23 -3.12 -0.93 7.68
C THR A 23 -2.22 0.28 7.54
N TYR A 24 -2.02 0.74 6.32
CA TYR A 24 -1.25 1.94 5.99
C TYR A 24 -2.16 2.88 5.20
N ARG A 25 -2.08 4.17 5.49
CA ARG A 25 -2.66 5.22 4.65
C ARG A 25 -1.52 5.95 3.96
N VAL A 26 -1.48 5.84 2.65
CA VAL A 26 -0.43 6.40 1.80
C VAL A 26 -1.00 7.63 1.11
N LYS A 27 -0.33 8.78 1.27
CA LYS A 27 -0.66 10.01 0.57
C LYS A 27 0.16 10.09 -0.72
N THR A 28 -0.53 10.20 -1.86
CA THR A 28 0.14 10.38 -3.16
C THR A 28 0.64 11.82 -3.32
N GLU A 29 1.49 12.07 -4.32
CA GLU A 29 1.93 13.42 -4.68
C GLU A 29 0.76 14.33 -5.09
N THR A 30 -0.34 13.76 -5.59
CA THR A 30 -1.60 14.47 -5.90
C THR A 30 -2.48 14.75 -4.68
N GLY A 31 -2.09 14.29 -3.49
CA GLY A 31 -2.84 14.46 -2.24
C GLY A 31 -3.94 13.43 -1.99
N VAL A 32 -4.12 12.45 -2.89
CA VAL A 32 -5.08 11.35 -2.71
C VAL A 32 -4.60 10.40 -1.62
N MET A 33 -5.51 10.00 -0.73
CA MET A 33 -5.23 9.02 0.31
C MET A 33 -5.60 7.62 -0.17
N ILE A 34 -4.63 6.71 -0.20
CA ILE A 34 -4.81 5.29 -0.52
C ILE A 34 -4.70 4.49 0.77
N GLN A 35 -5.71 3.67 1.08
CA GLN A 35 -5.64 2.73 2.19
C GLN A 35 -5.16 1.36 1.71
N VAL A 36 -4.13 0.83 2.35
CA VAL A 36 -3.55 -0.48 2.07
C VAL A 36 -3.69 -1.35 3.30
N SER A 37 -4.23 -2.55 3.16
CA SER A 37 -4.30 -3.54 4.25
C SER A 37 -3.48 -4.77 3.87
N THR A 38 -2.53 -5.13 4.72
CA THR A 38 -1.65 -6.28 4.51
C THR A 38 -1.83 -7.29 5.62
N GLN A 39 -1.68 -8.57 5.29
CA GLN A 39 -1.45 -9.61 6.29
C GLN A 39 0.04 -9.58 6.63
N ASN A 40 0.38 -9.46 7.92
CA ASN A 40 1.75 -9.55 8.44
C ASN A 40 2.26 -11.00 8.32
N HIS A 41 2.44 -11.48 7.09
CA HIS A 41 3.01 -12.81 6.82
C HIS A 41 4.53 -12.83 6.86
N THR A 42 5.21 -11.68 6.91
CA THR A 42 6.67 -11.63 6.88
C THR A 42 7.29 -11.64 8.27
N ARG A 43 7.64 -12.86 8.70
CA ARG A 43 8.88 -13.32 9.35
C ARG A 43 9.81 -12.18 9.81
N ALA A 44 10.13 -12.19 11.10
CA ALA A 44 10.84 -11.22 11.96
C ALA A 44 12.10 -10.48 11.42
N SER A 45 12.51 -10.64 10.16
CA SER A 45 13.73 -10.06 9.59
C SER A 45 13.52 -8.92 8.58
N LYS A 46 12.28 -8.58 8.19
CA LYS A 46 12.03 -7.46 7.26
C LYS A 46 11.54 -6.24 8.05
N LYS A 47 12.22 -5.10 7.89
CA LYS A 47 11.86 -3.83 8.54
C LYS A 47 10.40 -3.49 8.21
N ALA A 48 9.58 -3.27 9.24
CA ALA A 48 8.23 -2.76 9.07
C ALA A 48 8.29 -1.34 8.50
N TYR A 49 7.29 -0.97 7.71
CA TYR A 49 7.19 0.41 7.23
C TYR A 49 6.81 1.34 8.38
N ASP A 50 7.32 2.57 8.33
CA ASP A 50 7.13 3.57 9.37
C ASP A 50 6.55 4.87 8.80
N TRP A 51 6.25 5.82 9.69
CA TRP A 51 5.81 7.16 9.32
C TRP A 51 6.80 7.82 8.35
N GLU A 52 6.25 8.60 7.41
CA GLU A 52 7.01 9.38 6.44
C GLU A 52 7.86 8.57 5.44
N ASP A 53 7.82 7.23 5.51
CA ASP A 53 8.47 6.38 4.52
C ASP A 53 7.88 6.62 3.12
N ASN A 54 8.76 6.81 2.15
CA ASN A 54 8.41 6.85 0.74
C ASN A 54 8.21 5.43 0.21
N VAL A 55 7.02 5.13 -0.29
CA VAL A 55 6.62 3.79 -0.72
C VAL A 55 5.99 3.79 -2.11
N TYR A 56 5.98 2.61 -2.73
CA TYR A 56 5.15 2.34 -3.90
C TYR A 56 4.00 1.43 -3.47
N VAL A 57 2.77 1.86 -3.76
CA VAL A 57 1.59 0.99 -3.68
C VAL A 57 1.45 0.31 -5.03
N SER A 58 1.34 -1.01 -5.05
CA SER A 58 1.15 -1.77 -6.28
C SER A 58 0.01 -2.78 -6.17
N TRP A 59 -0.58 -3.10 -7.32
CA TRP A 59 -1.66 -4.08 -7.44
C TRP A 59 -1.61 -4.76 -8.80
N ASP A 60 -2.33 -5.88 -8.92
CA ASP A 60 -2.47 -6.60 -10.18
C ASP A 60 -3.27 -5.76 -11.19
N PRO A 61 -2.88 -5.72 -12.48
CA PRO A 61 -3.65 -5.02 -13.51
C PRO A 61 -5.13 -5.41 -13.58
N THR A 62 -5.47 -6.65 -13.21
CA THR A 62 -6.83 -7.18 -13.22
C THR A 62 -7.61 -6.89 -11.93
N ALA A 63 -6.98 -6.32 -10.91
CA ALA A 63 -7.62 -6.02 -9.62
C ALA A 63 -8.35 -4.66 -9.59
N CYS A 64 -8.43 -3.95 -10.72
CA CYS A 64 -9.16 -2.68 -10.84
C CYS A 64 -10.62 -2.89 -11.22
N ILE A 65 -11.51 -2.16 -10.56
CA ILE A 65 -12.91 -1.99 -10.97
C ILE A 65 -13.11 -0.51 -11.28
N ILE A 66 -13.70 -0.20 -12.44
CA ILE A 66 -14.03 1.16 -12.84
C ILE A 66 -15.50 1.40 -12.48
N LEU A 67 -15.75 2.46 -11.71
CA LEU A 67 -17.10 2.92 -11.41
C LEU A 67 -17.38 4.18 -12.24
N ASN A 68 -18.40 4.12 -13.09
CA ASN A 68 -18.89 5.26 -13.86
C ASN A 68 -20.12 5.88 -13.16
N GLN A 69 -20.32 7.18 -13.34
CA GLN A 69 -21.51 7.91 -12.86
C GLN A 69 -22.63 7.92 -13.89
#